data_AF-A0A1I0IZE7-F1
#
_entry.id   AF-A0A1I0IZE7-F1
#
_cell.length_a   1.000
_cell.length_b   1.000
_cell.length_c   1.000
_cell.angle_alpha   90.00
_cell.angle_beta   90.00
_cell.angle_gamma   90.00
#
_symmetry.space_group_name_H-M   'P 1'
#
loop_
_entity.id
_entity.type
_entity.pdbx_description
1 polymer ?
#
loop_
_entity_poly.entity_id
_entity_poly.type
_entity_poly.pdbx_seq_one_letter_code
_entity_poly.pdbx_strand_id
1 'polypeptide(L)'
;MKRIDLPTIRAIADMIADTDDRDAEPGFLDTLEGETDAMEVADYLIDQALSDDALADALKAQEKAMKDRRERIEWRAAQKRKAMLDLLRAAGIKKLERPRATISQRAGSERVEITDEASVPSQLCTTKTVTSPDKNAIKARLKEGEEIPGCILTRGEDGITMRVA
;
A
#
# COMPACT_ATOMS: atom_id res chain seq x y z
N MET A 1 -33.34 -11.55 25.13
CA MET A 1 -32.64 -11.59 23.82
C MET A 1 -32.74 -10.19 23.24
N LYS A 2 -31.60 -9.54 22.95
CA LYS A 2 -31.59 -8.14 22.50
C LYS A 2 -31.83 -8.12 21.00
N ARG A 3 -33.10 -8.08 20.61
CA ARG A 3 -33.52 -8.06 19.20
C ARG A 3 -33.10 -6.74 18.56
N ILE A 4 -32.64 -6.80 17.31
CA ILE A 4 -32.36 -5.61 16.49
C ILE A 4 -33.55 -5.37 15.56
N ASP A 5 -33.94 -4.10 15.40
CA ASP A 5 -34.99 -3.73 14.45
C ASP A 5 -34.50 -3.91 13.00
N LEU A 6 -35.36 -4.47 12.13
CA LEU A 6 -35.13 -4.67 10.70
C LEU A 6 -34.53 -3.45 9.93
N PRO A 7 -34.93 -2.19 10.21
CA PRO A 7 -34.32 -1.03 9.56
C PRO A 7 -32.83 -0.87 9.89
N THR A 8 -32.41 -1.26 11.08
CA THR A 8 -31.01 -1.19 11.52
C THR A 8 -30.19 -2.30 10.86
N ILE A 9 -30.74 -3.50 10.74
CA ILE A 9 -30.12 -4.62 10.00
C ILE A 9 -29.93 -4.23 8.54
N ARG A 10 -30.94 -3.59 7.94
CA ARG A 10 -30.85 -3.09 6.56
C ARG A 10 -29.80 -2.00 6.38
N ALA A 11 -29.65 -1.08 7.34
CA ALA A 11 -28.60 -0.07 7.29
C ALA A 11 -27.19 -0.68 7.42
N ILE A 12 -27.02 -1.72 8.24
CA ILE A 12 -25.76 -2.48 8.35
C ILE A 12 -25.49 -3.22 7.04
N ALA A 13 -26.50 -3.85 6.46
CA ALA A 13 -26.39 -4.51 5.17
C ALA A 13 -25.98 -3.54 4.05
N ASP A 14 -26.62 -2.39 3.97
CA ASP A 14 -26.30 -1.38 2.95
C ASP A 14 -24.86 -0.86 3.11
N MET A 15 -24.32 -0.84 4.34
CA MET A 15 -22.91 -0.49 4.59
C MET A 15 -21.93 -1.56 4.08
N ILE A 16 -22.28 -2.83 4.21
CA ILE A 16 -21.43 -3.97 3.83
C ILE A 16 -21.62 -4.36 2.35
N ALA A 17 -22.76 -4.03 1.75
CA ALA A 17 -23.09 -4.36 0.38
C ALA A 17 -22.17 -3.71 -0.67
N ASP A 18 -21.39 -2.70 -0.29
CA ASP A 18 -20.35 -2.09 -1.14
C ASP A 18 -18.99 -2.79 -1.03
N THR A 19 -18.78 -3.60 0.02
CA THR A 19 -17.57 -4.41 0.23
C THR A 19 -17.73 -5.86 -0.20
N ASP A 20 -18.95 -6.40 -0.14
CA ASP A 20 -19.25 -7.77 -0.58
C ASP A 20 -19.02 -7.93 -2.09
N ASP A 21 -18.33 -9.01 -2.48
CA ASP A 21 -18.31 -9.45 -3.86
C ASP A 21 -19.67 -10.09 -4.20
N ARG A 22 -20.60 -9.25 -4.66
CA ARG A 22 -21.99 -9.65 -4.99
C ARG A 22 -22.08 -10.76 -6.03
N ASP A 23 -21.01 -11.03 -6.78
CA ASP A 23 -20.95 -12.10 -7.78
C ASP A 23 -20.45 -13.42 -7.18
N ALA A 24 -19.78 -13.39 -6.02
CA ALA A 24 -19.18 -14.56 -5.37
C ALA A 24 -19.95 -15.02 -4.12
N GLU A 25 -20.61 -14.12 -3.41
CA GLU A 25 -21.24 -14.41 -2.11
C GLU A 25 -22.70 -13.93 -2.03
N PRO A 26 -23.61 -14.70 -1.38
CA PRO A 26 -24.96 -14.24 -1.10
C PRO A 26 -24.90 -13.04 -0.15
N GLY A 27 -25.58 -11.94 -0.52
CA GLY A 27 -25.49 -10.69 0.23
C GLY A 27 -25.95 -10.86 1.68
N PHE A 28 -25.38 -10.07 2.58
CA PHE A 28 -25.65 -10.13 4.03
C PHE A 28 -27.14 -10.16 4.43
N LEU A 29 -28.06 -9.57 3.65
CA LEU A 29 -29.51 -9.65 3.95
C LEU A 29 -30.14 -10.98 3.57
N ASP A 30 -29.60 -11.65 2.55
CA ASP A 30 -30.13 -12.93 2.06
C ASP A 30 -29.76 -14.09 3.00
N THR A 31 -28.77 -13.88 3.88
CA THR A 31 -28.32 -14.83 4.89
C THR A 31 -29.04 -14.67 6.24
N LEU A 32 -29.72 -13.54 6.47
CA LEU A 32 -30.43 -13.24 7.70
C LEU A 32 -31.91 -13.60 7.62
N GLU A 33 -32.38 -14.43 8.54
CA GLU A 33 -33.81 -14.68 8.71
C GLU A 33 -34.50 -13.44 9.32
N GLY A 34 -35.73 -13.12 8.87
CA GLY A 34 -36.42 -11.83 9.12
C GLY A 34 -36.64 -11.37 10.58
N GLU A 35 -36.25 -12.17 11.58
CA GLU A 35 -36.09 -11.75 12.98
C GLU A 35 -34.80 -12.36 13.57
N THR A 36 -33.64 -11.73 13.34
CA THR A 36 -32.34 -12.22 13.86
C THR A 36 -31.95 -11.55 15.19
N ASP A 37 -31.26 -12.30 16.07
CA ASP A 37 -30.69 -11.73 17.31
C ASP A 37 -29.43 -10.91 17.04
N ALA A 38 -29.20 -9.86 17.84
CA ALA A 38 -28.02 -9.00 17.71
C ALA A 38 -26.71 -9.79 17.78
N MET A 39 -26.69 -10.85 18.59
CA MET A 39 -25.50 -11.66 18.82
C MET A 39 -25.20 -12.56 17.62
N GLU A 40 -26.22 -13.13 16.98
CA GLU A 40 -26.04 -13.96 15.78
C GLU A 40 -25.51 -13.13 14.60
N VAL A 41 -26.01 -11.90 14.46
CA VAL A 41 -25.48 -10.94 13.47
C VAL A 41 -24.03 -10.58 13.78
N ALA A 42 -23.70 -10.33 15.05
CA ALA A 42 -22.33 -10.02 15.45
C ALA A 42 -21.38 -11.20 15.21
N ASP A 43 -21.78 -12.43 15.55
CA ASP A 43 -20.98 -13.64 15.33
C ASP A 43 -20.74 -13.87 13.82
N TYR A 44 -21.76 -13.69 12.99
CA TYR A 44 -21.60 -13.76 11.53
C TYR A 44 -20.60 -12.72 11.00
N LEU A 45 -20.72 -11.47 11.44
CA LEU A 45 -19.80 -10.40 11.02
C LEU A 45 -18.36 -10.62 11.50
N ILE A 46 -18.20 -11.21 12.69
CA ILE A 46 -16.88 -11.59 13.21
C ILE A 46 -16.27 -12.68 12.34
N ASP A 47 -17.03 -13.73 12.00
CA ASP A 47 -16.54 -14.83 11.17
C ASP A 47 -16.14 -14.35 9.77
N GLN A 48 -16.94 -13.48 9.15
CA GLN A 48 -16.62 -12.86 7.86
C GLN A 48 -15.34 -12.02 7.94
N ALA A 49 -15.25 -11.12 8.93
CA ALA A 49 -14.06 -10.28 9.11
C ALA A 49 -12.78 -11.11 9.34
N LEU A 50 -12.86 -12.20 10.09
CA LEU A 50 -11.72 -13.10 10.32
C LEU A 50 -11.34 -13.88 9.05
N SER A 51 -12.32 -14.30 8.27
CA SER A 51 -12.09 -14.96 6.97
C SER A 51 -11.37 -14.02 6.01
N ASP A 52 -11.85 -12.79 5.90
CA ASP A 52 -11.26 -11.75 5.05
C ASP A 52 -9.84 -11.39 5.47
N ASP A 53 -9.60 -11.21 6.77
CA ASP A 53 -8.26 -10.95 7.31
C ASP A 53 -7.29 -12.10 6.97
N ALA A 54 -7.74 -13.35 7.09
CA ALA A 54 -6.94 -14.52 6.75
C ALA A 54 -6.63 -14.62 5.25
N LEU A 55 -7.62 -14.33 4.39
CA LEU A 55 -7.44 -14.27 2.93
C LEU A 55 -6.49 -13.14 2.54
N ALA A 56 -6.65 -11.96 3.12
CA ALA A 56 -5.78 -10.81 2.87
C ALA A 56 -4.32 -11.12 3.24
N ASP A 57 -4.08 -11.79 4.36
CA ASP A 57 -2.73 -12.18 4.77
C ASP A 57 -2.13 -13.28 3.88
N ALA A 58 -2.93 -14.25 3.45
CA ALA A 58 -2.51 -15.24 2.46
C ALA A 58 -2.13 -14.58 1.12
N LEU A 59 -2.92 -13.62 0.65
CA LEU A 59 -2.63 -12.86 -0.58
C LEU A 59 -1.35 -12.05 -0.45
N LYS A 60 -1.13 -11.32 0.66
CA LYS A 60 0.13 -10.60 0.93
C LYS A 60 1.35 -11.53 0.88
N ALA A 61 1.23 -12.74 1.43
CA ALA A 61 2.32 -13.72 1.40
C ALA A 61 2.62 -14.17 -0.05
N GLN A 62 1.59 -14.43 -0.85
CA GLN A 62 1.74 -14.77 -2.27
C GLN A 62 2.34 -13.62 -3.09
N GLU A 63 1.86 -12.39 -2.89
CA GLU A 63 2.39 -11.20 -3.55
C GLU A 63 3.87 -11.02 -3.25
N LYS A 64 4.29 -11.18 -1.98
CA LYS A 64 5.69 -11.12 -1.59
C LYS A 64 6.51 -12.18 -2.31
N ALA A 65 6.05 -13.43 -2.35
CA ALA A 65 6.75 -14.50 -3.06
C ALA A 65 6.87 -14.23 -4.57
N MET A 66 5.82 -13.69 -5.19
CA MET A 66 5.83 -13.31 -6.60
C MET A 66 6.75 -12.12 -6.88
N LYS A 67 6.78 -11.13 -5.98
CA LYS A 67 7.68 -9.98 -6.05
C LYS A 67 9.14 -10.42 -5.95
N ASP A 68 9.48 -11.27 -4.98
CA ASP A 68 10.83 -11.82 -4.82
C ASP A 68 11.25 -12.59 -6.08
N ARG A 69 10.34 -13.38 -6.65
CA ARG A 69 10.59 -14.10 -7.91
C ARG A 69 10.81 -13.15 -9.09
N ARG A 70 10.01 -12.07 -9.19
CA ARG A 70 10.17 -11.03 -10.22
C ARG A 70 11.55 -10.38 -10.11
N GLU A 71 11.94 -9.95 -8.91
CA GLU A 71 13.23 -9.31 -8.66
C GLU A 71 14.40 -10.22 -9.04
N ARG A 72 14.33 -11.52 -8.74
CA ARG A 72 15.36 -12.50 -9.18
C ARG A 72 15.44 -12.60 -10.70
N ILE A 73 14.31 -12.59 -11.40
CA ILE A 73 14.27 -12.67 -12.87
C ILE A 73 14.83 -11.38 -13.49
N GLU A 74 14.47 -10.22 -12.94
CA GLU A 74 14.99 -8.92 -13.35
C GLU A 74 16.49 -8.84 -13.13
N TRP A 75 16.98 -9.26 -11.96
CA TRP A 75 18.40 -9.34 -11.65
C TRP A 75 19.13 -10.24 -12.65
N ARG A 76 18.61 -11.44 -12.91
CA ARG A 76 19.18 -12.37 -13.90
C ARG A 76 19.22 -11.74 -15.30
N ALA A 77 18.19 -11.01 -15.70
CA ALA A 77 18.17 -10.30 -16.98
C ALA A 77 19.21 -9.16 -17.02
N ALA A 78 19.34 -8.39 -15.93
CA ALA A 78 20.36 -7.34 -15.80
C ALA A 78 21.79 -7.92 -15.87
N GLN A 79 22.05 -9.04 -15.19
CA GLN A 79 23.35 -9.72 -15.23
C GLN A 79 23.68 -10.23 -16.63
N LYS A 80 22.70 -10.79 -17.35
CA LYS A 80 22.89 -11.18 -18.77
C LYS A 80 23.24 -9.98 -19.66
N ARG A 81 22.61 -8.81 -19.45
CA ARG A 81 22.96 -7.58 -20.18
C ARG A 81 24.37 -7.09 -19.86
N LYS A 82 24.80 -7.17 -18.59
CA LYS A 82 26.19 -6.87 -18.19
C LYS A 82 27.18 -7.83 -18.86
N ALA A 83 26.91 -9.14 -18.82
CA ALA A 83 27.74 -10.13 -19.49
C ALA A 83 27.82 -9.90 -21.01
N MET A 84 26.73 -9.48 -21.66
CA MET A 84 26.76 -9.08 -23.08
C MET A 84 27.65 -7.86 -23.33
N LEU A 85 27.65 -6.88 -22.43
CA LEU A 85 28.55 -5.72 -22.50
C LEU A 85 30.02 -6.14 -22.36
N ASP A 86 30.31 -7.01 -21.40
CA ASP A 86 31.67 -7.53 -21.18
C ASP A 86 32.14 -8.40 -22.35
N LEU A 87 31.24 -9.17 -22.96
CA LEU A 87 31.52 -9.91 -24.20
C LEU A 87 31.84 -8.97 -25.37
N LEU A 88 31.10 -7.88 -25.54
CA LEU A 88 31.41 -6.87 -26.56
C LEU A 88 32.76 -6.20 -26.31
N ARG A 89 33.10 -5.90 -25.04
CA ARG A 89 34.41 -5.35 -24.65
C ARG A 89 35.54 -6.33 -24.96
N ALA A 90 35.39 -7.60 -24.56
CA ALA A 90 36.39 -8.63 -24.79
C ALA A 90 36.59 -8.92 -26.29
N ALA A 91 35.52 -8.85 -27.08
CA ALA A 91 35.59 -9.01 -28.53
C ALA A 91 36.13 -7.76 -29.25
N GLY A 92 36.23 -6.60 -28.58
CA GLY A 92 36.62 -5.33 -29.19
C GLY A 92 35.60 -4.77 -30.19
N ILE A 93 34.36 -5.26 -30.17
CA ILE A 93 33.31 -4.91 -31.14
C ILE A 93 32.29 -4.00 -30.47
N LYS A 94 31.99 -2.85 -31.11
CA LYS A 94 31.00 -1.89 -30.58
C LYS A 94 29.55 -2.27 -30.86
N LYS A 95 29.30 -3.13 -31.87
CA LYS A 95 27.96 -3.48 -32.33
C LYS A 95 27.90 -4.94 -32.79
N LEU A 96 26.97 -5.71 -32.24
CA LEU A 96 26.69 -7.09 -32.60
C LEU A 96 25.25 -7.22 -33.07
N GLU A 97 25.05 -7.45 -34.36
CA GLU A 97 23.73 -7.67 -34.95
C GLU A 97 23.43 -9.18 -35.00
N ARG A 98 22.34 -9.61 -34.33
CA ARG A 98 21.85 -11.00 -34.37
C ARG A 98 20.38 -11.01 -34.78
N PRO A 99 19.87 -12.14 -35.32
CA PRO A 99 18.48 -12.24 -35.79
C PRO A 99 17.39 -11.87 -34.77
N ARG A 100 17.70 -12.00 -33.46
CA ARG A 100 16.74 -11.70 -32.38
C ARG A 100 16.90 -10.32 -31.75
N ALA A 101 18.06 -9.67 -31.91
CA ALA A 101 18.36 -8.35 -31.34
C ALA A 101 19.71 -7.81 -31.84
N THR A 102 19.81 -6.49 -31.91
CA THR A 102 21.08 -5.78 -32.10
C THR A 102 21.58 -5.25 -30.77
N ILE A 103 22.78 -5.66 -30.36
CA ILE A 103 23.43 -5.20 -29.13
C ILE A 103 24.48 -4.17 -29.53
N SER A 104 24.33 -2.93 -29.05
CA SER A 104 25.32 -1.87 -29.26
C SER A 104 25.86 -1.39 -27.91
N GLN A 105 27.16 -1.20 -27.83
CA GLN A 105 27.80 -0.56 -26.70
C GLN A 105 27.60 0.95 -26.83
N ARG A 106 26.79 1.53 -25.93
CA ARG A 106 26.66 2.98 -25.77
C ARG A 106 27.67 3.46 -24.72
N ALA A 107 28.30 4.61 -24.93
CA ALA A 107 29.04 5.29 -23.88
C ALA A 107 28.09 5.63 -22.73
N GLY A 108 28.52 5.41 -21.48
CA GLY A 108 27.74 5.80 -20.30
C GLY A 108 27.48 7.30 -20.34
N SER A 109 26.27 7.71 -19.96
CA SER A 109 25.98 9.13 -19.77
C SER A 109 26.84 9.67 -18.64
N GLU A 110 27.47 10.83 -18.86
CA GLU A 110 28.13 11.56 -17.78
C GLU A 110 27.09 11.85 -16.69
N ARG A 111 27.36 11.34 -15.49
CA ARG A 111 26.52 11.57 -14.31
C ARG A 111 27.39 12.33 -13.32
N VAL A 112 26.92 13.51 -12.92
CA VAL A 112 27.58 14.31 -11.90
C VAL A 112 27.31 13.65 -10.56
N GLU A 113 28.34 13.05 -9.95
CA GLU A 113 28.35 12.69 -8.53
C GLU A 113 28.81 13.91 -7.74
N ILE A 114 27.92 14.45 -6.91
CA ILE A 114 28.25 15.53 -5.99
C ILE A 114 28.91 14.87 -4.77
N THR A 115 30.23 14.98 -4.66
CA THR A 115 31.01 14.40 -3.55
C THR A 115 30.92 15.21 -2.26
N ASP A 116 30.59 16.49 -2.36
CA ASP A 116 30.39 17.40 -1.23
C ASP A 116 29.42 18.53 -1.62
N GLU A 117 28.26 18.58 -0.98
CA GLU A 117 27.20 19.57 -1.25
C GLU A 117 27.57 20.99 -0.80
N ALA A 118 28.51 21.15 0.14
CA ALA A 118 28.93 22.45 0.67
C ALA A 118 29.92 23.18 -0.26
N SER A 119 30.61 22.42 -1.12
CA SER A 119 31.55 22.94 -2.12
C SER A 119 30.88 23.25 -3.46
N VAL A 120 29.59 22.93 -3.62
CA VAL A 120 28.82 23.25 -4.84
C VAL A 120 28.48 24.74 -4.83
N PRO A 121 28.76 25.48 -5.92
CA PRO A 121 28.35 26.88 -6.04
C PRO A 121 26.84 27.03 -5.79
N SER A 122 26.47 27.97 -4.92
CA SER A 122 25.08 28.22 -4.50
C SER A 122 24.09 28.52 -5.64
N GLN A 123 24.60 28.79 -6.85
CA GLN A 123 23.82 28.96 -8.08
C GLN A 123 23.14 27.67 -8.58
N LEU A 124 23.59 26.50 -8.12
CA LEU A 124 23.06 25.18 -8.51
C LEU A 124 22.34 24.45 -7.36
N CYS A 125 22.27 25.06 -6.17
CA CYS A 125 21.64 24.49 -4.99
C CYS A 125 20.18 24.93 -4.90
N THR A 126 19.24 23.98 -5.04
CA THR A 126 17.82 24.24 -4.84
C THR A 126 17.46 24.01 -3.37
N THR A 127 17.45 25.09 -2.57
CA THR A 127 17.08 25.03 -1.15
C THR A 127 15.57 24.75 -1.00
N LYS A 128 15.21 23.52 -0.62
CA LYS A 128 13.83 23.18 -0.20
C LYS A 128 13.73 23.24 1.33
N THR A 129 13.36 24.39 1.88
CA THR A 129 12.95 24.50 3.29
C THR A 129 11.53 23.96 3.43
N VAL A 130 11.38 22.71 3.88
CA VAL A 130 10.08 22.11 4.21
C VAL A 130 9.78 22.38 5.68
N THR A 131 9.07 23.48 5.95
CA THR A 131 8.52 23.73 7.28
C THR A 131 7.25 22.89 7.43
N SER A 132 7.40 21.65 7.89
CA SER A 132 6.26 20.77 8.19
C SER A 132 5.72 21.12 9.58
N PRO A 133 4.43 21.46 9.73
CA PRO A 133 3.82 21.65 11.04
C PRO A 133 3.71 20.30 11.76
N ASP A 134 4.29 20.23 12.97
CA ASP A 134 4.26 19.03 13.82
C ASP A 134 2.87 18.83 14.45
N LYS A 135 2.06 18.00 13.79
CA LYS A 135 0.69 17.67 14.19
C LYS A 135 0.59 17.10 15.62
N ASN A 136 1.66 16.48 16.13
CA ASN A 136 1.68 15.91 17.48
C ASN A 136 1.79 16.97 18.58
N ALA A 137 2.63 17.99 18.37
CA ALA A 137 2.76 19.11 19.32
C ALA A 137 1.49 19.96 19.34
N ILE A 138 0.89 20.18 18.16
CA ILE A 138 -0.39 20.87 17.99
C ILE A 138 -1.51 20.11 18.73
N LYS A 139 -1.58 18.78 18.61
CA LYS A 139 -2.58 17.95 19.30
C LYS A 139 -2.43 17.92 20.82
N ALA A 140 -1.21 18.03 21.34
CA ALA A 140 -0.96 18.12 22.79
C ALA A 140 -1.41 19.48 23.34
N ARG A 141 -1.03 20.57 22.67
CA ARG A 141 -1.37 21.95 23.04
C ARG A 141 -2.86 22.26 22.97
N LEU A 142 -3.56 21.74 21.96
CA LEU A 142 -5.02 21.84 21.84
C LEU A 142 -5.76 21.02 22.91
N LYS A 143 -5.16 19.94 23.43
CA LYS A 143 -5.73 19.17 24.55
C LYS A 143 -5.53 19.86 25.90
N GLU A 144 -4.48 20.66 26.04
CA GLU A 144 -4.19 21.48 27.23
C GLU A 144 -5.01 22.77 27.30
N GLY A 145 -5.77 23.10 26.25
CA GLY A 145 -6.69 24.25 26.21
C GLY A 145 -6.09 25.53 25.64
N GLU A 146 -4.90 25.48 25.02
CA GLU A 146 -4.38 26.59 24.22
C GLU A 146 -5.01 26.58 22.82
N GLU A 147 -5.78 27.61 22.48
CA GLU A 147 -6.34 27.79 21.14
C GLU A 147 -5.22 28.14 20.14
N ILE A 148 -4.90 27.21 19.25
CA ILE A 148 -4.01 27.45 18.11
C ILE A 148 -4.87 27.94 16.92
N PRO A 149 -4.64 29.15 16.39
CA PRO A 149 -5.38 29.65 15.22
C PRO A 149 -5.26 28.67 14.04
N GLY A 150 -6.39 28.12 13.58
CA GLY A 150 -6.46 27.23 12.42
C GLY A 150 -6.48 25.73 12.73
N CYS A 151 -6.58 25.30 13.99
CA CYS A 151 -6.67 23.89 14.35
C CYS A 151 -7.95 23.58 15.16
N ILE A 152 -8.80 22.71 14.62
CA ILE A 152 -10.03 22.23 15.28
C ILE A 152 -9.82 20.77 15.69
N LEU A 153 -10.12 20.46 16.96
CA LEU A 153 -10.16 19.08 17.46
C LEU A 153 -11.49 18.43 17.03
N THR A 154 -11.47 17.73 15.90
CA THR A 154 -12.59 16.88 15.50
C THR A 154 -12.41 15.48 16.08
N ARG A 155 -13.39 14.97 16.82
CA ARG A 155 -13.45 13.55 17.22
C ARG A 155 -13.85 12.75 15.97
N GLY A 156 -12.97 11.86 15.52
CA GLY A 156 -13.29 10.90 14.47
C GLY A 156 -14.34 9.89 14.95
N GLU A 157 -14.91 9.14 14.02
CA GLU A 157 -15.89 8.10 14.31
C GLU A 157 -15.35 7.07 15.31
N ASP A 158 -16.24 6.57 16.18
CA ASP A 158 -15.87 5.58 17.20
C ASP A 158 -15.50 4.25 16.50
N GLY A 159 -14.25 3.81 16.68
CA GLY A 159 -13.74 2.57 16.09
C GLY A 159 -13.93 1.35 17.00
N ILE A 160 -14.10 0.18 16.39
CA ILE A 160 -14.19 -1.11 17.10
C ILE A 160 -12.80 -1.73 17.23
N THR A 161 -12.49 -2.35 18.37
CA THR A 161 -11.28 -3.16 18.56
C THR A 161 -11.67 -4.61 18.75
N MET A 162 -11.36 -5.46 17.78
CA MET A 162 -11.52 -6.91 17.88
C MET A 162 -10.21 -7.54 18.38
N ARG A 163 -10.27 -8.35 19.43
CA ARG A 163 -9.14 -9.16 19.91
C ARG A 163 -9.55 -10.62 19.87
N VAL A 164 -8.84 -11.39 19.05
CA VAL A 164 -8.99 -12.85 19.02
C VAL A 164 -8.31 -13.43 20.26
N ALA A 165 -9.00 -14.33 20.96
CA ALA A 165 -8.52 -14.98 22.18
C ALA A 165 -7.57 -16.15 21.88
#